data_AF-A0A947SB22-F1
#
_entry.id   AF-A0A947SB22-F1
#
_cell.length_a   1.000
_cell.length_b   1.000
_cell.length_c   1.000
_cell.angle_alpha   90.00
_cell.angle_beta   90.00
_cell.angle_gamma   90.00
#
_symmetry.space_group_name_H-M   'P 1'
#
loop_
_entity.id
_entity.type
_entity.pdbx_description
1 polymer ?
#
loop_
_entity_poly.entity_id
_entity_poly.type
_entity_poly.pdbx_seq_one_letter_code
_entity_poly.pdbx_strand_id
1 'polypeptide(L)'
;MSEVKLVLSNDPAQIRQLVSKGYCPVECSIDGASIVDALLMDHHGEYSHLESVAVRAYRDHYGARAENPRFVGTGVADADMTFAVAALAGLIPHPNRKVADKLPPPVKVSMTKDLSDLAETIGRVDVSPIGLDIPSMSGGDILMTWNAMTSNGRTDLGFAAGVQLWANLTEGNPRQLAPYFSAAKVAEGERRQASLEDLERCGVEVEGVLLLQGSRTFGFPEWYGRDEAASAETVEGWEHSVVLAHLEKGENVTIGCPNDTVAEILFGEGGLKNVFPHLEPAGWGGRESVGGSPRGEKLTPEEAEAAVRKVASLIKSDKQ
;
A
#
# COMPACT_ATOMS: atom_id res chain seq x y z
N MET A 1 -19.32 -9.52 22.24
CA MET A 1 -18.95 -9.05 20.89
C MET A 1 -19.43 -10.09 19.90
N SER A 2 -20.07 -9.66 18.82
CA SER A 2 -20.43 -10.54 17.70
C SER A 2 -19.16 -11.09 17.06
N GLU A 3 -19.19 -12.34 16.60
CA GLU A 3 -18.10 -12.96 15.85
C GLU A 3 -17.86 -12.17 14.54
N VAL A 4 -16.61 -11.78 14.28
CA VAL A 4 -16.20 -11.10 13.04
C VAL A 4 -16.06 -12.15 11.95
N LYS A 5 -16.82 -12.01 10.85
CA LYS A 5 -16.78 -12.92 9.70
C LYS A 5 -16.03 -12.28 8.56
N LEU A 6 -14.96 -12.94 8.11
CA LEU A 6 -14.05 -12.44 7.09
C LEU A 6 -13.93 -13.47 5.98
N VAL A 7 -14.05 -13.04 4.74
CA VAL A 7 -13.90 -13.88 3.55
C VAL A 7 -13.04 -13.14 2.52
N LEU A 8 -12.02 -13.79 1.99
CA LEU A 8 -11.34 -13.34 0.78
C LEU A 8 -11.88 -14.11 -0.43
N SER A 9 -12.20 -13.38 -1.48
CA SER A 9 -12.60 -13.97 -2.76
C SER A 9 -12.13 -13.08 -3.90
N ASN A 10 -11.75 -13.70 -5.01
CA ASN A 10 -11.54 -13.00 -6.29
C ASN A 10 -12.63 -13.35 -7.30
N ASP A 11 -13.72 -14.02 -6.88
CA ASP A 11 -14.86 -14.33 -7.73
C ASP A 11 -15.94 -13.24 -7.57
N PRO A 12 -16.17 -12.38 -8.59
CA PRO A 12 -17.20 -11.34 -8.55
C PRO A 12 -18.58 -11.87 -8.19
N ALA A 13 -18.95 -13.08 -8.62
CA ALA A 13 -20.25 -13.67 -8.34
C ALA A 13 -20.39 -14.04 -6.86
N GLN A 14 -19.35 -14.66 -6.28
CA GLN A 14 -19.31 -14.98 -4.86
C GLN A 14 -19.37 -13.72 -4.00
N ILE A 15 -18.61 -12.67 -4.36
CA ILE A 15 -18.60 -11.40 -3.62
C ILE A 15 -19.98 -10.76 -3.64
N ARG A 16 -20.63 -10.64 -4.81
CA ARG A 16 -22.00 -10.11 -4.92
C ARG A 16 -22.99 -10.94 -4.09
N GLN A 17 -22.84 -12.26 -4.06
CA GLN A 17 -23.67 -13.12 -3.22
C GLN A 17 -23.46 -12.84 -1.73
N LEU A 18 -22.21 -12.65 -1.28
CA LEU A 18 -21.90 -12.29 0.11
C LEU A 18 -22.45 -10.90 0.48
N VAL A 19 -22.30 -9.92 -0.40
CA VAL A 19 -22.87 -8.58 -0.23
C VAL A 19 -24.39 -8.65 -0.08
N SER A 20 -25.08 -9.45 -0.89
CA SER A 20 -26.53 -9.69 -0.74
C SER A 20 -26.94 -10.31 0.60
N LYS A 21 -26.00 -10.98 1.29
CA LYS A 21 -26.16 -11.55 2.64
C LYS A 21 -25.72 -10.59 3.75
N GLY A 22 -25.45 -9.32 3.40
CA GLY A 22 -25.08 -8.26 4.33
C GLY A 22 -23.60 -8.22 4.70
N TYR A 23 -22.71 -8.79 3.87
CA TYR A 23 -21.27 -8.56 4.02
C TYR A 23 -20.90 -7.19 3.44
N CYS A 24 -20.06 -6.44 4.16
CA CYS A 24 -19.47 -5.20 3.69
C CYS A 24 -18.30 -5.55 2.75
N PRO A 25 -18.34 -5.17 1.48
CA PRO A 25 -17.17 -5.29 0.61
C PRO A 25 -16.13 -4.23 1.00
N VAL A 26 -14.85 -4.62 1.06
CA VAL A 26 -13.71 -3.72 1.30
C VAL A 26 -12.64 -4.04 0.26
N GLU A 27 -12.22 -3.04 -0.52
CA GLU A 27 -11.28 -3.18 -1.63
C GLU A 27 -11.64 -4.32 -2.58
N CYS A 28 -12.88 -4.30 -3.07
CA CYS A 28 -13.40 -5.31 -3.97
C CYS A 28 -13.40 -4.81 -5.42
N SER A 29 -12.22 -4.57 -5.99
CA SER A 29 -12.04 -4.20 -7.39
C SER A 29 -11.47 -5.37 -8.19
N ILE A 30 -12.19 -5.80 -9.22
CA ILE A 30 -11.80 -6.90 -10.10
C ILE A 30 -11.91 -6.42 -11.54
N ASP A 31 -10.82 -6.53 -12.28
CA ASP A 31 -10.74 -6.08 -13.68
C ASP A 31 -11.20 -4.62 -13.89
N GLY A 32 -10.92 -3.77 -12.90
CA GLY A 32 -11.27 -2.35 -12.91
C GLY A 32 -12.70 -2.03 -12.47
N ALA A 33 -13.57 -3.02 -12.31
CA ALA A 33 -14.94 -2.85 -11.83
C ALA A 33 -15.01 -3.07 -10.31
N SER A 34 -15.63 -2.13 -9.60
CA SER A 34 -15.73 -2.20 -8.14
C SER A 34 -17.07 -2.79 -7.69
N ILE A 35 -17.03 -3.63 -6.66
CA ILE A 35 -18.22 -4.15 -5.98
C ILE A 35 -18.30 -3.49 -4.61
N VAL A 36 -19.17 -2.49 -4.48
CA VAL A 36 -19.30 -1.70 -3.25
C VAL A 36 -20.71 -1.77 -2.66
N ASP A 37 -20.83 -1.48 -1.37
CA ASP A 37 -22.11 -1.19 -0.72
C ASP A 37 -22.27 0.32 -0.45
N ALA A 38 -23.24 0.71 0.38
CA ALA A 38 -23.51 2.11 0.71
C ALA A 38 -22.35 2.84 1.40
N LEU A 39 -21.35 2.13 1.93
CA LEU A 39 -20.15 2.73 2.53
C LEU A 39 -19.07 3.03 1.50
N LEU A 40 -19.17 2.50 0.27
CA LEU A 40 -18.21 2.78 -0.82
C LEU A 40 -16.75 2.47 -0.44
N MET A 41 -16.49 1.38 0.28
CA MET A 41 -15.15 1.00 0.77
C MET A 41 -14.29 0.37 -0.33
N ASP A 42 -13.99 1.13 -1.37
CA ASP A 42 -12.98 0.83 -2.38
C ASP A 42 -12.32 2.13 -2.85
N HIS A 43 -11.08 2.04 -3.32
CA HIS A 43 -10.31 3.16 -3.87
C HIS A 43 -9.40 2.68 -5.03
N HIS A 44 -9.81 1.60 -5.68
CA HIS A 44 -9.26 1.05 -6.91
C HIS A 44 -10.30 1.19 -8.05
N GLY A 45 -9.88 0.94 -9.30
CA GLY A 45 -10.79 0.90 -10.45
C GLY A 45 -11.66 2.16 -10.58
N GLU A 46 -12.99 2.00 -10.65
CA GLU A 46 -13.98 3.08 -10.71
C GLU A 46 -13.86 4.10 -9.57
N TYR A 47 -13.34 3.67 -8.41
CA TYR A 47 -13.19 4.50 -7.22
C TYR A 47 -11.75 4.95 -6.97
N SER A 48 -10.84 4.84 -7.96
CA SER A 48 -9.43 5.23 -7.81
C SER A 48 -9.17 6.68 -7.37
N HIS A 49 -10.18 7.54 -7.57
CA HIS A 49 -10.18 8.95 -7.20
C HIS A 49 -10.50 9.20 -5.72
N LEU A 50 -10.92 8.17 -4.97
CA LEU A 50 -11.21 8.29 -3.55
C LEU A 50 -9.95 8.09 -2.70
N GLU A 51 -9.99 8.64 -1.48
CA GLU A 51 -9.00 8.35 -0.43
C GLU A 51 -8.98 6.85 -0.08
N SER A 52 -7.87 6.39 0.49
CA SER A 52 -7.71 4.99 0.94
C SER A 52 -8.83 4.57 1.89
N VAL A 53 -9.09 3.27 1.94
CA VAL A 53 -10.20 2.77 2.77
C VAL A 53 -9.86 2.85 4.26
N ALA A 54 -8.60 2.76 4.69
CA ALA A 54 -8.23 2.92 6.10
C ALA A 54 -8.62 4.30 6.64
N VAL A 55 -8.34 5.37 5.88
CA VAL A 55 -8.65 6.75 6.27
C VAL A 55 -10.17 6.92 6.41
N ARG A 56 -10.93 6.56 5.38
CA ARG A 56 -12.40 6.75 5.38
C ARG A 56 -13.10 5.85 6.39
N ALA A 57 -12.67 4.60 6.53
CA ALA A 57 -13.20 3.69 7.53
C ALA A 57 -13.01 4.22 8.96
N TYR A 58 -11.85 4.81 9.27
CA TYR A 58 -11.55 5.35 10.58
C TYR A 58 -12.27 6.68 10.83
N ARG A 59 -12.13 7.64 9.92
CA ARG A 59 -12.66 9.01 10.07
C ARG A 59 -14.18 9.07 9.95
N ASP A 60 -14.74 8.39 8.94
CA ASP A 60 -16.12 8.62 8.51
C ASP A 60 -17.08 7.50 8.96
N HIS A 61 -16.56 6.29 9.16
CA HIS A 61 -17.39 5.08 9.32
C HIS A 61 -17.02 4.21 10.52
N TYR A 62 -16.27 4.73 11.50
CA TYR A 62 -15.85 3.95 12.66
C TYR A 62 -17.02 3.26 13.34
N GLY A 63 -16.92 1.94 13.51
CA GLY A 63 -17.96 1.12 14.16
C GLY A 63 -19.25 0.95 13.37
N ALA A 64 -19.35 1.39 12.12
CA ALA A 64 -20.56 1.26 11.29
C ALA A 64 -21.01 -0.20 11.06
N ARG A 65 -20.12 -1.17 11.30
CA ARG A 65 -20.37 -2.61 11.21
C ARG A 65 -20.19 -3.34 12.54
N ALA A 66 -20.09 -2.64 13.67
CA ALA A 66 -19.82 -3.24 14.99
C ALA A 66 -20.87 -4.27 15.43
N GLU A 67 -22.16 -4.04 15.12
CA GLU A 67 -23.25 -4.94 15.50
C GLU A 67 -23.34 -6.19 14.60
N ASN A 68 -22.92 -6.07 13.34
CA ASN A 68 -22.91 -7.17 12.37
C ASN A 68 -21.60 -7.15 11.53
N PRO A 69 -20.46 -7.54 12.13
CA PRO A 69 -19.15 -7.40 11.52
C PRO A 69 -18.90 -8.54 10.52
N ARG A 70 -19.41 -8.39 9.29
CA ARG A 70 -19.20 -9.32 8.19
C ARG A 70 -18.57 -8.59 7.02
N PHE A 71 -17.43 -9.08 6.54
CA PHE A 71 -16.64 -8.41 5.51
C PHE A 71 -16.19 -9.39 4.44
N VAL A 72 -16.16 -8.91 3.20
CA VAL A 72 -15.54 -9.61 2.08
C VAL A 72 -14.49 -8.69 1.45
N GLY A 73 -13.32 -9.22 1.15
CA GLY A 73 -12.23 -8.52 0.46
C GLY A 73 -11.73 -9.28 -0.75
N THR A 74 -10.98 -8.60 -1.64
CA THR A 74 -10.33 -9.22 -2.80
C THR A 74 -8.81 -9.13 -2.68
N GLY A 75 -8.07 -9.92 -3.46
CA GLY A 75 -6.61 -9.84 -3.46
C GLY A 75 -5.94 -10.30 -2.15
N VAL A 76 -4.90 -9.56 -1.75
CA VAL A 76 -4.14 -9.80 -0.51
C VAL A 76 -4.76 -8.94 0.58
N ALA A 77 -4.91 -9.47 1.80
CA ALA A 77 -5.34 -8.70 2.95
C ALA A 77 -4.16 -7.86 3.48
N ASP A 78 -3.92 -6.71 2.86
CA ASP A 78 -2.87 -5.77 3.23
C ASP A 78 -3.27 -4.85 4.41
N ALA A 79 -2.43 -3.86 4.67
CA ALA A 79 -2.59 -2.93 5.78
C ALA A 79 -3.83 -2.05 5.62
N ASP A 80 -4.13 -1.53 4.42
CA ASP A 80 -5.25 -0.63 4.17
C ASP A 80 -6.58 -1.35 4.44
N MET A 81 -6.74 -2.52 3.83
CA MET A 81 -7.96 -3.34 3.94
C MET A 81 -8.20 -3.81 5.37
N THR A 82 -7.17 -4.35 6.02
CA THR A 82 -7.31 -4.93 7.35
C THR A 82 -7.52 -3.87 8.42
N PHE A 83 -6.89 -2.69 8.27
CA PHE A 83 -7.12 -1.56 9.18
C PHE A 83 -8.53 -1.02 9.00
N ALA A 84 -9.00 -0.86 7.76
CA ALA A 84 -10.36 -0.43 7.46
C ALA A 84 -11.40 -1.36 8.11
N VAL A 85 -11.23 -2.68 7.97
CA VAL A 85 -12.10 -3.67 8.62
C VAL A 85 -12.07 -3.55 10.13
N ALA A 86 -10.90 -3.39 10.74
CA ALA A 86 -10.76 -3.23 12.18
C ALA A 86 -11.48 -1.95 12.69
N ALA A 87 -11.42 -0.87 11.93
CA ALA A 87 -12.11 0.38 12.23
C ALA A 87 -13.64 0.26 12.08
N LEU A 88 -14.13 -0.30 10.97
CA LEU A 88 -15.55 -0.52 10.69
C LEU A 88 -16.19 -1.45 11.73
N ALA A 89 -15.45 -2.46 12.20
CA ALA A 89 -15.88 -3.37 13.26
C ALA A 89 -15.79 -2.77 14.68
N GLY A 90 -15.17 -1.59 14.83
CA GLY A 90 -14.99 -0.92 16.13
C GLY A 90 -13.99 -1.64 17.05
N LEU A 91 -13.00 -2.34 16.48
CA LEU A 91 -12.04 -3.17 17.20
C LEU A 91 -10.80 -2.41 17.68
N ILE A 92 -10.50 -1.26 17.07
CA ILE A 92 -9.33 -0.44 17.38
C ILE A 92 -9.70 0.81 18.19
N PRO A 93 -8.73 1.48 18.84
CA PRO A 93 -8.94 2.73 19.55
C PRO A 93 -9.54 3.82 18.68
N HIS A 94 -10.50 4.56 19.24
CA HIS A 94 -11.09 5.72 18.57
C HIS A 94 -11.70 6.69 19.58
N PRO A 95 -11.65 8.02 19.36
CA PRO A 95 -12.21 9.01 20.28
C PRO A 95 -13.69 8.77 20.60
N ASN A 96 -14.47 8.29 19.61
CA ASN A 96 -15.90 7.99 19.75
C ASN A 96 -16.21 6.57 20.27
N ARG A 97 -15.19 5.77 20.65
CA ARG A 97 -15.44 4.41 21.14
C ARG A 97 -16.18 4.43 22.47
N LYS A 98 -17.29 3.71 22.53
CA LYS A 98 -18.04 3.54 23.79
C LYS A 98 -17.25 2.65 24.74
N VAL A 99 -16.75 3.24 25.83
CA VAL A 99 -16.01 2.54 26.89
C VAL A 99 -16.82 2.49 28.18
N ALA A 100 -16.74 1.40 28.93
CA ALA A 100 -17.50 1.25 30.16
C ALA A 100 -16.93 2.18 31.27
N ASP A 101 -17.81 2.85 32.01
CA ASP A 101 -17.40 3.83 33.04
C ASP A 101 -16.53 3.23 34.15
N LYS A 102 -16.71 1.95 34.43
CA LYS A 102 -15.96 1.20 35.45
C LYS A 102 -14.50 0.89 35.08
N LEU A 103 -14.09 1.12 33.84
CA LEU A 103 -12.72 0.83 33.41
C LEU A 103 -11.71 1.79 34.05
N PRO A 104 -10.50 1.34 34.41
CA PRO A 104 -9.45 2.21 34.90
C PRO A 104 -9.11 3.34 33.90
N PRO A 105 -8.77 4.56 34.35
CA PRO A 105 -8.46 5.67 33.44
C PRO A 105 -7.39 5.35 32.38
N PRO A 106 -6.27 4.66 32.69
CA PRO A 106 -5.28 4.30 31.66
C PRO A 106 -5.84 3.38 30.56
N VAL A 107 -6.78 2.50 30.91
CA VAL A 107 -7.45 1.60 29.95
C VAL A 107 -8.38 2.40 29.04
N LYS A 108 -9.16 3.34 29.61
CA LYS A 108 -10.02 4.22 28.82
C LYS A 108 -9.20 5.05 27.83
N VAL A 109 -8.10 5.67 28.28
CA VAL A 109 -7.20 6.44 27.43
C VAL A 109 -6.65 5.59 26.28
N SER A 110 -6.23 4.35 26.55
CA SER A 110 -5.76 3.43 25.51
C SER A 110 -6.85 3.14 24.48
N MET A 111 -8.07 2.84 24.92
CA MET A 111 -9.20 2.48 24.06
C MET A 111 -9.81 3.66 23.28
N THR A 112 -9.57 4.90 23.72
CA THR A 112 -10.09 6.11 23.07
C THR A 112 -9.00 6.98 22.45
N LYS A 113 -7.79 6.44 22.27
CA LYS A 113 -6.71 7.12 21.55
C LYS A 113 -7.13 7.39 20.10
N ASP A 114 -6.74 8.55 19.59
CA ASP A 114 -6.86 8.90 18.18
C ASP A 114 -5.73 8.26 17.36
N LEU A 115 -6.10 7.59 16.27
CA LEU A 115 -5.22 6.90 15.34
C LEU A 115 -5.31 7.50 13.92
N SER A 116 -5.87 8.71 13.77
CA SER A 116 -6.00 9.38 12.46
C SER A 116 -4.67 9.43 11.71
N ASP A 117 -3.59 9.86 12.36
CA ASP A 117 -2.24 9.87 11.79
C ASP A 117 -1.75 8.51 11.27
N LEU A 118 -2.11 7.42 11.98
CA LEU A 118 -1.75 6.06 11.55
C LEU A 118 -2.57 5.66 10.32
N ALA A 119 -3.87 5.97 10.31
CA ALA A 119 -4.73 5.73 9.14
C ALA A 119 -4.23 6.50 7.91
N GLU A 120 -3.83 7.77 8.07
CA GLU A 120 -3.23 8.58 7.02
C GLU A 120 -1.89 8.00 6.54
N THR A 121 -1.05 7.53 7.46
CA THR A 121 0.22 6.88 7.11
C THR A 121 0.00 5.61 6.30
N ILE A 122 -0.96 4.76 6.70
CA ILE A 122 -1.35 3.56 5.95
C ILE A 122 -1.84 3.95 4.55
N GLY A 123 -2.77 4.90 4.46
CA GLY A 123 -3.33 5.30 3.18
C GLY A 123 -2.32 5.92 2.22
N ARG A 124 -1.34 6.69 2.74
CA ARG A 124 -0.24 7.23 1.94
C ARG A 124 0.68 6.13 1.42
N VAL A 125 1.06 5.17 2.26
CA VAL A 125 1.91 4.04 1.87
C VAL A 125 1.20 3.16 0.85
N ASP A 126 -0.11 2.97 0.97
CA ASP A 126 -0.87 2.17 0.02
C ASP A 126 -1.00 2.84 -1.35
N VAL A 127 -1.33 4.15 -1.38
CA VAL A 127 -1.60 4.89 -2.62
C VAL A 127 -0.31 5.31 -3.35
N SER A 128 0.68 5.81 -2.61
CA SER A 128 1.92 6.37 -3.16
C SER A 128 3.12 5.97 -2.27
N PRO A 129 3.52 4.68 -2.26
CA PRO A 129 4.57 4.17 -1.37
C PRO A 129 5.96 4.74 -1.65
N ILE A 130 6.16 5.32 -2.83
CA ILE A 130 7.46 5.74 -3.31
C ILE A 130 7.94 6.98 -2.55
N GLY A 131 9.22 6.98 -2.15
CA GLY A 131 9.86 8.13 -1.52
C GLY A 131 9.44 8.40 -0.07
N LEU A 132 8.61 7.53 0.52
CA LEU A 132 8.19 7.65 1.91
C LEU A 132 9.21 7.04 2.86
N ASP A 133 9.67 7.82 3.83
CA ASP A 133 10.43 7.33 4.98
C ASP A 133 9.44 6.87 6.08
N ILE A 134 8.87 5.68 5.92
CA ILE A 134 7.91 5.08 6.87
C ILE A 134 8.43 5.17 8.32
N PRO A 135 9.71 4.87 8.64
CA PRO A 135 10.24 5.03 10.00
C PRO A 135 10.05 6.41 10.65
N SER A 136 9.99 7.50 9.88
CA SER A 136 9.79 8.85 10.41
C SER A 136 8.33 9.32 10.39
N MET A 137 7.42 8.58 9.77
CA MET A 137 5.99 8.89 9.75
C MET A 137 5.31 8.59 11.08
N SER A 138 4.25 9.33 11.41
CA SER A 138 3.48 9.14 12.64
C SER A 138 2.76 7.77 12.61
N GLY A 139 3.07 6.90 13.58
CA GLY A 139 2.59 5.52 13.59
C GLY A 139 3.33 4.56 12.64
N GLY A 140 4.39 5.01 11.98
CA GLY A 140 5.19 4.20 11.07
C GLY A 140 5.81 2.96 11.74
N ASP A 141 6.16 3.03 13.01
CA ASP A 141 6.65 1.88 13.80
C ASP A 141 5.58 0.78 13.96
N ILE A 142 4.32 1.17 14.14
CA ILE A 142 3.18 0.25 14.18
C ILE A 142 2.98 -0.39 12.81
N LEU A 143 2.96 0.40 11.73
CA LEU A 143 2.80 -0.11 10.37
C LEU A 143 3.94 -1.06 9.98
N MET A 144 5.20 -0.68 10.21
CA MET A 144 6.35 -1.56 9.95
C MET A 144 6.24 -2.87 10.72
N THR A 145 5.78 -2.83 11.97
CA THR A 145 5.59 -4.03 12.78
C THR A 145 4.46 -4.91 12.25
N TRP A 146 3.38 -4.30 11.80
CA TRP A 146 2.31 -5.02 11.12
C TRP A 146 2.83 -5.71 9.85
N ASN A 147 3.58 -4.99 9.00
CA ASN A 147 4.17 -5.53 7.78
C ASN A 147 5.16 -6.67 8.06
N ALA A 148 5.98 -6.56 9.10
CA ALA A 148 6.97 -7.57 9.47
C ALA A 148 6.32 -8.86 10.04
N MET A 149 5.13 -8.75 10.64
CA MET A 149 4.45 -9.86 11.30
C MET A 149 3.38 -10.53 10.42
N THR A 150 2.93 -9.88 9.37
CA THR A 150 1.94 -10.43 8.45
C THR A 150 2.60 -11.15 7.27
N SER A 151 1.86 -12.09 6.70
CA SER A 151 2.25 -12.75 5.47
C SER A 151 1.24 -12.39 4.38
N ASN A 152 1.72 -12.17 3.15
CA ASN A 152 0.90 -11.80 1.99
C ASN A 152 0.05 -12.97 1.44
N GLY A 153 -0.45 -13.83 2.32
CA GLY A 153 -1.28 -14.98 1.95
C GLY A 153 -2.70 -14.53 1.59
N ARG A 154 -3.17 -14.92 0.40
CA ARG A 154 -4.56 -14.70 -0.05
C ARG A 154 -5.51 -15.71 0.59
N THR A 155 -5.61 -15.69 1.92
CA THR A 155 -6.41 -16.64 2.71
C THR A 155 -7.24 -15.94 3.77
N ASP A 156 -8.42 -16.49 4.07
CA ASP A 156 -9.30 -15.98 5.14
C ASP A 156 -8.59 -15.90 6.50
N LEU A 157 -7.67 -16.86 6.78
CA LEU A 157 -6.88 -16.85 8.00
C LEU A 157 -5.89 -15.69 8.05
N GLY A 158 -5.22 -15.39 6.92
CA GLY A 158 -4.34 -14.22 6.81
C GLY A 158 -5.12 -12.92 7.01
N PHE A 159 -6.32 -12.84 6.43
CA PHE A 159 -7.22 -11.71 6.62
C PHE A 159 -7.60 -11.51 8.10
N ALA A 160 -8.02 -12.58 8.77
CA ALA A 160 -8.36 -12.55 10.19
C ALA A 160 -7.15 -12.19 11.08
N ALA A 161 -5.98 -12.74 10.77
CA ALA A 161 -4.74 -12.43 11.50
C ALA A 161 -4.36 -10.95 11.37
N GLY A 162 -4.43 -10.38 10.16
CA GLY A 162 -4.14 -8.96 9.91
C GLY A 162 -5.06 -8.02 10.68
N VAL A 163 -6.38 -8.29 10.66
CA VAL A 163 -7.38 -7.51 11.41
C VAL A 163 -7.12 -7.57 12.92
N GLN A 164 -6.88 -8.76 13.46
CA GLN A 164 -6.62 -8.94 14.89
C GLN A 164 -5.29 -8.31 15.32
N LEU A 165 -4.29 -8.30 14.44
CA LEU A 165 -2.99 -7.70 14.73
C LEU A 165 -3.11 -6.20 14.95
N TRP A 166 -3.97 -5.48 14.22
CA TRP A 166 -4.21 -4.06 14.48
C TRP A 166 -4.72 -3.79 15.89
N ALA A 167 -5.71 -4.55 16.36
CA ALA A 167 -6.20 -4.43 17.74
C ALA A 167 -5.07 -4.68 18.75
N ASN A 168 -4.23 -5.69 18.52
CA ASN A 168 -3.11 -6.00 19.40
C ASN A 168 -2.03 -4.92 19.41
N LEU A 169 -1.65 -4.39 18.25
CA LEU A 169 -0.59 -3.37 18.14
C LEU A 169 -1.04 -2.01 18.67
N THR A 170 -2.35 -1.71 18.62
CA THR A 170 -2.89 -0.40 19.01
C THR A 170 -3.40 -0.35 20.45
N GLU A 171 -3.85 -1.47 21.03
CA GLU A 171 -4.31 -1.56 22.43
C GLU A 171 -3.35 -2.30 23.36
N GLY A 172 -2.41 -3.07 22.78
CA GLY A 172 -1.52 -3.94 23.53
C GLY A 172 -0.59 -3.18 24.47
N ASN A 173 -0.06 -3.89 25.47
CA ASN A 173 0.86 -3.30 26.43
C ASN A 173 2.16 -2.86 25.73
N PRO A 174 2.53 -1.57 25.74
CA PRO A 174 3.72 -1.09 25.02
C PRO A 174 5.02 -1.80 25.43
N ARG A 175 5.15 -2.23 26.69
CA ARG A 175 6.34 -2.97 27.16
C ARG A 175 6.44 -4.37 26.54
N GLN A 176 5.30 -5.01 26.30
CA GLN A 176 5.25 -6.33 25.66
C GLN A 176 5.42 -6.23 24.13
N LEU A 177 5.00 -5.10 23.55
CA LEU A 177 5.15 -4.84 22.12
C LEU A 177 6.55 -4.35 21.74
N ALA A 178 7.30 -3.76 22.67
CA ALA A 178 8.63 -3.20 22.42
C ALA A 178 9.61 -4.13 21.68
N PRO A 179 9.72 -5.43 21.99
CA PRO A 179 10.58 -6.34 21.23
C PRO A 179 10.18 -6.48 19.76
N TYR A 180 8.88 -6.45 19.45
CA TYR A 180 8.37 -6.54 18.08
C TYR A 180 8.66 -5.25 17.30
N PHE A 181 8.46 -4.08 17.92
CA PHE A 181 8.85 -2.80 17.32
C PHE A 181 10.35 -2.75 17.00
N SER A 182 11.20 -3.25 17.91
CA SER A 182 12.64 -3.34 17.68
C SER A 182 12.99 -4.32 16.57
N ALA A 183 12.37 -5.50 16.54
CA ALA A 183 12.59 -6.49 15.49
C ALA A 183 12.17 -5.97 14.10
N ALA A 184 11.03 -5.28 14.02
CA ALA A 184 10.55 -4.67 12.79
C ALA A 184 11.52 -3.60 12.25
N LYS A 185 12.11 -2.78 13.13
CA LYS A 185 13.14 -1.80 12.75
C LYS A 185 14.41 -2.47 12.22
N VAL A 186 14.82 -3.59 12.81
CA VAL A 186 15.97 -4.37 12.32
C VAL A 186 15.65 -4.95 10.94
N ALA A 187 14.49 -5.58 10.77
CA ALA A 187 14.06 -6.13 9.49
C ALA A 187 13.97 -5.07 8.38
N GLU A 188 13.45 -3.87 8.71
CA GLU A 188 13.44 -2.75 7.77
C GLU A 188 14.86 -2.27 7.42
N GLY A 189 15.76 -2.17 8.42
CA GLY A 189 17.17 -1.86 8.17
C GLY A 189 17.86 -2.88 7.25
N GLU A 190 17.59 -4.17 7.44
CA GLU A 190 18.10 -5.25 6.58
C GLU A 190 17.52 -5.16 5.16
N ARG A 191 16.22 -4.85 5.01
CA ARG A 191 15.59 -4.62 3.71
C ARG A 191 16.23 -3.44 2.97
N ARG A 192 16.45 -2.32 3.67
CA ARG A 192 17.11 -1.12 3.11
C ARG A 192 18.52 -1.45 2.64
N GLN A 193 19.30 -2.16 3.46
CA GLN A 193 20.63 -2.59 3.09
C GLN A 193 20.62 -3.50 1.85
N ALA A 194 19.71 -4.47 1.79
CA ALA A 194 19.54 -5.34 0.63
C ALA A 194 19.12 -4.57 -0.63
N SER A 195 18.33 -3.50 -0.48
CA SER A 195 17.91 -2.62 -1.59
C SER A 195 19.08 -1.84 -2.17
N LEU A 196 19.99 -1.34 -1.32
CA LEU A 196 21.22 -0.67 -1.75
C LEU A 196 22.19 -1.65 -2.43
N GLU A 197 22.34 -2.86 -1.88
CA GLU A 197 23.12 -3.92 -2.53
C GLU A 197 22.55 -4.30 -3.90
N ASP A 198 21.23 -4.34 -4.05
CA ASP A 198 20.58 -4.60 -5.34
C ASP A 198 20.85 -3.49 -6.34
N LEU A 199 20.81 -2.23 -5.90
CA LEU A 199 21.15 -1.08 -6.73
C LEU A 199 22.57 -1.22 -7.31
N GLU A 200 23.55 -1.58 -6.48
CA GLU A 200 24.94 -1.79 -6.92
C GLU A 200 25.09 -3.04 -7.81
N ARG A 201 24.40 -4.14 -7.46
CA ARG A 201 24.56 -5.44 -8.13
C ARG A 201 23.88 -5.51 -9.50
N CYS A 202 22.68 -4.94 -9.62
CA CYS A 202 21.81 -5.14 -10.79
C CYS A 202 21.20 -3.84 -11.35
N GLY A 203 21.62 -2.69 -10.86
CA GLY A 203 21.22 -1.39 -11.39
C GLY A 203 21.93 -1.05 -12.69
N VAL A 204 21.14 -0.70 -13.70
CA VAL A 204 21.61 -0.27 -15.02
C VAL A 204 20.86 0.98 -15.43
N GLU A 205 21.59 2.06 -15.69
CA GLU A 205 21.01 3.30 -16.21
C GLU A 205 20.81 3.17 -17.73
N VAL A 206 19.59 3.41 -18.20
CA VAL A 206 19.22 3.36 -19.62
C VAL A 206 18.51 4.66 -19.98
N GLU A 207 19.25 5.56 -20.63
CA GLU A 207 18.71 6.80 -21.20
C GLU A 207 17.90 7.67 -20.18
N GLY A 208 18.34 7.71 -18.92
CA GLY A 208 17.67 8.50 -17.86
C GLY A 208 16.65 7.73 -17.02
N VAL A 209 16.54 6.41 -17.23
CA VAL A 209 15.72 5.49 -16.43
C VAL A 209 16.63 4.46 -15.76
N LEU A 210 16.48 4.27 -14.45
CA LEU A 210 17.15 3.20 -13.72
C LEU A 210 16.38 1.89 -13.90
N LEU A 211 17.05 0.86 -14.41
CA LEU A 211 16.56 -0.52 -14.47
C LEU A 211 17.23 -1.36 -13.39
N LEU A 212 16.43 -2.01 -12.52
CA LEU A 212 16.93 -3.07 -11.64
C LEU A 212 16.57 -4.44 -12.21
N GLN A 213 17.59 -5.14 -12.73
CA GLN A 213 17.42 -6.46 -13.37
C GLN A 213 17.48 -7.60 -12.35
N GLY A 214 16.37 -7.82 -11.63
CA GLY A 214 16.29 -8.87 -10.61
C GLY A 214 16.60 -8.33 -9.22
N SER A 215 15.77 -7.40 -8.74
CA SER A 215 15.84 -6.99 -7.35
C SER A 215 15.18 -8.05 -6.44
N ARG A 216 15.84 -8.32 -5.32
CA ARG A 216 15.40 -9.25 -4.26
C ARG A 216 14.32 -8.63 -3.36
N THR A 217 14.28 -7.29 -3.30
CA THR A 217 13.43 -6.54 -2.37
C THR A 217 12.69 -5.43 -3.08
N PHE A 218 11.66 -4.88 -2.45
CA PHE A 218 11.02 -3.65 -2.90
C PHE A 218 11.72 -2.50 -2.16
N GLY A 219 12.43 -1.63 -2.88
CA GLY A 219 13.44 -0.72 -2.32
C GLY A 219 13.40 0.70 -2.83
N PHE A 220 12.22 1.14 -3.27
CA PHE A 220 12.04 2.41 -3.97
C PHE A 220 12.70 3.63 -3.29
N PRO A 221 12.53 3.90 -1.97
CA PRO A 221 13.16 5.07 -1.34
C PRO A 221 14.69 5.12 -1.53
N GLU A 222 15.34 3.96 -1.48
CA GLU A 222 16.78 3.83 -1.67
C GLU A 222 17.18 4.00 -3.15
N TRP A 223 16.37 3.49 -4.08
CA TRP A 223 16.70 3.47 -5.51
C TRP A 223 16.57 4.82 -6.21
N TYR A 224 15.76 5.75 -5.70
CA TYR A 224 15.64 7.09 -6.31
C TYR A 224 16.74 8.06 -5.89
N GLY A 225 17.48 7.78 -4.80
CA GLY A 225 18.60 8.63 -4.34
C GLY A 225 18.19 10.08 -4.05
N ARG A 226 17.36 10.30 -3.02
CA ARG A 226 16.85 11.63 -2.64
C ARG A 226 17.98 12.63 -2.32
N ASP A 227 17.98 13.78 -2.99
CA ASP A 227 18.83 14.94 -2.66
C ASP A 227 18.10 15.95 -1.77
N GLU A 228 18.36 15.91 -0.47
CA GLU A 228 17.74 16.81 0.51
C GLU A 228 18.07 18.30 0.32
N ALA A 229 19.06 18.67 -0.51
CA ALA A 229 19.36 20.06 -0.83
C ALA A 229 18.41 20.67 -1.88
N ALA A 230 17.72 19.83 -2.66
CA ALA A 230 16.77 20.23 -3.71
C ALA A 230 15.32 19.92 -3.31
N SER A 231 14.35 20.43 -4.06
CA SER A 231 12.93 20.15 -3.82
C SER A 231 12.59 18.70 -4.16
N ALA A 232 11.79 18.04 -3.33
CA ALA A 232 11.25 16.71 -3.65
C ALA A 232 10.31 16.75 -4.87
N GLU A 233 9.75 17.92 -5.19
CA GLU A 233 8.81 18.13 -6.30
C GLU A 233 9.50 18.40 -7.65
N THR A 234 10.82 18.26 -7.74
CA THR A 234 11.59 18.52 -8.98
C THR A 234 12.43 17.30 -9.37
N VAL A 235 12.70 17.16 -10.67
CA VAL A 235 13.52 16.05 -11.21
C VAL A 235 14.92 16.06 -10.60
N GLU A 236 15.51 17.24 -10.38
CA GLU A 236 16.84 17.41 -9.79
C GLU A 236 16.89 17.03 -8.30
N GLY A 237 15.74 16.84 -7.66
CA GLY A 237 15.64 16.38 -6.27
C GLY A 237 15.99 14.92 -6.07
N TRP A 238 16.27 14.19 -7.16
CA TRP A 238 16.41 12.74 -7.18
C TRP A 238 17.53 12.32 -8.15
N GLU A 239 18.41 11.43 -7.70
CA GLU A 239 19.47 10.85 -8.53
C GLU A 239 18.87 10.07 -9.72
N HIS A 240 17.85 9.28 -9.44
CA HIS A 240 17.06 8.59 -10.46
C HIS A 240 15.64 9.14 -10.35
N SER A 241 15.04 9.62 -11.44
CA SER A 241 13.67 10.16 -11.44
C SER A 241 12.62 9.19 -12.00
N VAL A 242 13.08 8.10 -12.61
CA VAL A 242 12.26 6.98 -13.07
C VAL A 242 12.99 5.70 -12.74
N VAL A 243 12.32 4.78 -12.05
CA VAL A 243 12.86 3.46 -11.71
C VAL A 243 11.93 2.40 -12.23
N LEU A 244 12.48 1.43 -12.95
CA LEU A 244 11.82 0.19 -13.30
C LEU A 244 12.53 -0.96 -12.60
N ALA A 245 11.81 -1.66 -11.72
CA ALA A 245 12.33 -2.80 -10.98
C ALA A 245 11.67 -4.09 -11.46
N HIS A 246 12.48 -4.99 -12.01
CA HIS A 246 12.09 -6.37 -12.27
C HIS A 246 12.43 -7.21 -11.03
N LEU A 247 11.41 -7.75 -10.35
CA LEU A 247 11.60 -8.46 -9.07
C LEU A 247 11.93 -9.94 -9.30
N GLU A 248 12.97 -10.45 -8.63
CA GLU A 248 13.33 -11.89 -8.71
C GLU A 248 12.18 -12.77 -8.22
N LYS A 249 11.47 -12.31 -7.19
CA LYS A 249 10.31 -13.00 -6.65
C LYS A 249 9.05 -12.52 -7.34
N GLY A 250 8.48 -13.39 -8.16
CA GLY A 250 7.22 -13.13 -8.87
C GLY A 250 7.41 -12.71 -10.32
N GLU A 251 8.62 -12.30 -10.72
CA GLU A 251 8.99 -11.92 -12.10
C GLU A 251 8.07 -10.83 -12.67
N ASN A 252 7.49 -10.02 -11.78
CA ASN A 252 6.70 -8.87 -12.13
C ASN A 252 7.58 -7.62 -12.18
N VAL A 253 7.12 -6.64 -12.93
CA VAL A 253 7.79 -5.35 -13.05
C VAL A 253 6.98 -4.28 -12.33
N THR A 254 7.67 -3.44 -11.56
CA THR A 254 7.12 -2.18 -11.05
C THR A 254 7.87 -1.03 -11.69
N ILE A 255 7.14 -0.04 -12.16
CA ILE A 255 7.68 1.24 -12.65
C ILE A 255 7.20 2.34 -11.72
N GLY A 256 8.06 3.31 -11.43
CA GLY A 256 7.66 4.46 -10.66
C GLY A 256 8.49 5.71 -10.89
N CYS A 257 7.93 6.81 -10.43
CA CYS A 257 8.56 8.10 -10.22
C CYS A 257 8.45 8.45 -8.72
N PRO A 258 9.30 9.36 -8.22
CA PRO A 258 9.29 9.75 -6.81
C PRO A 258 7.94 10.26 -6.27
N ASN A 259 7.18 10.99 -7.11
CA ASN A 259 5.85 11.51 -6.80
C ASN A 259 5.12 11.92 -8.09
N ASP A 260 3.84 12.29 -7.94
CA ASP A 260 2.97 12.66 -9.06
C ASP A 260 3.51 13.89 -9.81
N THR A 261 4.02 14.89 -9.10
CA THR A 261 4.59 16.10 -9.72
C THR A 261 5.76 15.78 -10.63
N VAL A 262 6.73 14.98 -10.17
CA VAL A 262 7.88 14.54 -10.98
C VAL A 262 7.41 13.70 -12.17
N ALA A 263 6.43 12.81 -11.97
CA ALA A 263 5.86 12.02 -13.06
C ALA A 263 5.20 12.91 -14.13
N GLU A 264 4.46 13.95 -13.72
CA GLU A 264 3.81 14.89 -14.64
C GLU A 264 4.80 15.81 -15.37
N ILE A 265 5.90 16.21 -14.72
CA ILE A 265 7.01 16.91 -15.38
C ILE A 265 7.57 16.04 -16.51
N LEU A 266 7.83 14.76 -16.24
CA LEU A 266 8.47 13.85 -17.20
C LEU A 266 7.54 13.37 -18.31
N PHE A 267 6.26 13.14 -18.02
CA PHE A 267 5.33 12.46 -18.94
C PHE A 267 4.06 13.26 -19.26
N GLY A 268 3.90 14.48 -18.72
CA GLY A 268 2.71 15.33 -18.87
C GLY A 268 1.61 15.04 -17.86
N GLU A 269 0.54 15.85 -17.89
CA GLU A 269 -0.64 15.71 -17.03
C GLU A 269 -1.13 14.26 -16.99
N GLY A 270 -1.28 13.69 -15.78
CA GLY A 270 -1.59 12.27 -15.57
C GLY A 270 -0.36 11.34 -15.46
N GLY A 271 0.86 11.84 -15.65
CA GLY A 271 2.12 11.13 -15.37
C GLY A 271 2.27 9.81 -16.14
N LEU A 272 2.58 8.74 -15.40
CA LEU A 272 2.77 7.38 -15.94
C LEU A 272 1.51 6.80 -16.62
N LYS A 273 0.32 7.37 -16.41
CA LYS A 273 -0.88 6.96 -17.18
C LYS A 273 -0.70 7.19 -18.69
N ASN A 274 0.16 8.13 -19.07
CA ASN A 274 0.54 8.37 -20.46
C ASN A 274 1.58 7.36 -20.99
N VAL A 275 2.21 6.58 -20.10
CA VAL A 275 3.25 5.60 -20.44
C VAL A 275 2.64 4.21 -20.62
N PHE A 276 1.75 3.77 -19.74
CA PHE A 276 1.22 2.40 -19.72
C PHE A 276 0.64 1.90 -21.07
N PRO A 277 -0.13 2.70 -21.85
CA PRO A 277 -0.69 2.26 -23.12
C PRO A 277 0.36 1.95 -24.20
N HIS A 278 1.63 2.31 -23.97
CA HIS A 278 2.72 2.11 -24.90
C HIS A 278 3.63 0.93 -24.54
N LEU A 279 3.37 0.25 -23.42
CA LEU A 279 4.16 -0.88 -22.93
C LEU A 279 3.55 -2.21 -23.36
N GLU A 280 4.42 -3.17 -23.63
CA GLU A 280 4.06 -4.55 -23.92
C GLU A 280 4.51 -5.46 -22.78
N PRO A 281 3.81 -6.57 -22.51
CA PRO A 281 2.50 -6.93 -23.08
C PRO A 281 1.40 -5.95 -22.64
N ALA A 282 0.34 -5.80 -23.43
CA ALA A 282 -0.80 -4.95 -23.07
C ALA A 282 -1.37 -5.28 -21.66
N GLY A 283 -1.80 -4.24 -20.94
CA GLY A 283 -2.43 -4.37 -19.61
C GLY A 283 -1.62 -3.80 -18.45
N TRP A 284 -0.52 -3.10 -18.72
CA TRP A 284 0.14 -2.26 -17.71
C TRP A 284 -0.83 -1.23 -17.15
N GLY A 285 -0.67 -0.89 -15.89
CA GLY A 285 -1.56 0.07 -15.24
C GLY A 285 -1.06 0.51 -13.87
N GLY A 286 -1.71 1.52 -13.33
CA GLY A 286 -1.33 2.13 -12.06
C GLY A 286 -1.89 3.54 -11.89
N ARG A 287 -1.23 4.29 -11.01
CA ARG A 287 -1.46 5.71 -10.73
C ARG A 287 -0.45 6.59 -11.49
N GLU A 288 -0.53 7.88 -11.27
CA GLU A 288 0.26 8.94 -11.87
C GLU A 288 1.77 8.73 -11.69
N SER A 289 2.22 8.26 -10.52
CA SER A 289 3.63 8.06 -10.19
C SER A 289 4.06 6.61 -9.97
N VAL A 290 3.15 5.64 -9.99
CA VAL A 290 3.49 4.23 -9.78
C VAL A 290 2.61 3.30 -10.61
N GLY A 291 3.18 2.25 -11.16
CA GLY A 291 2.44 1.20 -11.86
C GLY A 291 3.24 -0.08 -11.98
N GLY A 292 2.68 -1.04 -12.71
CA GLY A 292 3.36 -2.31 -12.92
C GLY A 292 2.85 -3.08 -14.11
N SER A 293 3.53 -4.20 -14.37
CA SER A 293 3.15 -5.16 -15.39
C SER A 293 1.77 -5.77 -15.12
N PRO A 294 1.10 -6.33 -16.16
CA PRO A 294 -0.21 -6.94 -16.00
C PRO A 294 -0.24 -7.98 -14.87
N ARG A 295 -1.34 -8.03 -14.11
CA ARG A 295 -1.45 -8.92 -12.94
C ARG A 295 -1.37 -10.38 -13.37
N GLY A 296 -0.44 -11.12 -12.77
CA GLY A 296 -0.26 -12.56 -13.01
C GLY A 296 0.63 -12.90 -14.21
N GLU A 297 1.03 -11.90 -15.00
CA GLU A 297 2.04 -12.06 -16.04
C GLU A 297 3.44 -11.93 -15.46
N LYS A 298 4.34 -12.78 -15.98
CA LYS A 298 5.76 -12.80 -15.64
C LYS A 298 6.53 -12.30 -16.83
N LEU A 299 7.37 -11.30 -16.64
CA LEU A 299 8.18 -10.72 -17.70
C LEU A 299 9.59 -11.28 -17.65
N THR A 300 10.19 -11.52 -18.81
CA THR A 300 11.61 -11.87 -18.87
C THR A 300 12.48 -10.63 -18.69
N PRO A 301 13.78 -10.79 -18.35
CA PRO A 301 14.71 -9.66 -18.30
C PRO A 301 14.77 -8.85 -19.61
N GLU A 302 14.65 -9.50 -20.76
CA GLU A 302 14.65 -8.85 -22.07
C GLU A 302 13.37 -8.02 -22.29
N GLU A 303 12.22 -8.50 -21.83
CA GLU A 303 10.96 -7.75 -21.87
C GLU A 303 11.00 -6.53 -20.93
N ALA A 304 11.59 -6.68 -19.75
CA ALA A 304 11.82 -5.57 -18.83
C ALA A 304 12.75 -4.51 -19.45
N GLU A 305 13.82 -4.92 -20.14
CA GLU A 305 14.72 -4.01 -20.85
C GLU A 305 14.01 -3.29 -22.00
N ALA A 306 13.19 -4.00 -22.77
CA ALA A 306 12.38 -3.41 -23.83
C ALA A 306 11.40 -2.36 -23.27
N ALA A 307 10.76 -2.66 -22.14
CA ALA A 307 9.89 -1.71 -21.44
C ALA A 307 10.67 -0.46 -21.02
N VAL A 308 11.86 -0.60 -20.43
CA VAL A 308 12.69 0.56 -20.03
C VAL A 308 13.06 1.44 -21.20
N ARG A 309 13.53 0.86 -22.31
CA ARG A 309 13.85 1.64 -23.52
C ARG A 309 12.62 2.39 -24.04
N LYS A 310 11.45 1.76 -23.94
CA LYS A 310 10.20 2.40 -24.34
C LYS A 310 9.84 3.57 -23.42
N VAL A 311 9.96 3.40 -22.11
CA VAL A 311 9.75 4.46 -21.11
C VAL A 311 10.70 5.63 -21.36
N ALA A 312 12.00 5.36 -21.51
CA ALA A 312 13.01 6.39 -21.76
C ALA A 312 12.68 7.21 -23.01
N SER A 313 12.22 6.56 -24.09
CA SER A 313 11.81 7.26 -25.32
C SER A 313 10.62 8.20 -25.18
N LEU A 314 9.85 8.10 -24.09
CA LEU A 314 8.66 8.91 -23.80
C LEU A 314 8.94 10.05 -22.81
N ILE A 315 10.13 10.09 -22.20
CA ILE A 315 10.51 11.20 -21.31
C ILE A 315 10.53 12.48 -22.13
N LYS A 316 9.75 13.47 -21.70
CA LYS A 316 9.75 14.80 -22.32
C LYS A 316 11.13 15.41 -22.20
N SER A 317 11.72 15.72 -23.35
CA SER A 317 13.03 16.36 -23.43
C SER A 317 12.93 17.85 -23.13
N ASP A 318 12.40 18.24 -21.97
CA ASP A 318 12.41 19.63 -21.52
C ASP A 318 13.66 19.87 -20.66
N LYS A 319 14.84 19.67 -21.27
CA LYS A 319 16.05 20.41 -20.86
C LYS A 319 16.07 21.73 -21.65
N GLN A 320 15.22 22.67 -21.27
CA GLN A 320 15.39 24.09 -21.62
C GLN A 320 15.30 24.95 -20.36
#